data_AF-A0A6J4NZ06-F1
#
_entry.id   AF-A0A6J4NZ06-F1
#
_cell.length_a   1.000
_cell.length_b   1.000
_cell.length_c   1.000
_cell.angle_alpha   90.00
_cell.angle_beta   90.00
_cell.angle_gamma   90.00
#
_symmetry.space_group_name_H-M   'P 1'
#
loop_
_entity.id
_entity.type
_entity.pdbx_description
1 polymer ?
#
loop_
_entity_poly.entity_id
_entity_poly.type
_entity_poly.pdbx_seq_one_letter_code
_entity_poly.pdbx_strand_id
1 'polypeptide(L)' 'PSQVGRIAPELSARWDRERRVGVVISLLGDHHIPLGSLVSRRVPFGEAPGVYRMLDRGNHGAVQVVFDYGEG' A
#
# COMPACT_ATOMS: atom_id res chain seq x y z
N PRO A 1 3.21 9.21 13.43
CA PRO A 1 3.07 8.53 12.12
C PRO A 1 4.44 8.38 11.42
N SER A 2 4.92 7.15 11.25
CA SER A 2 6.10 6.88 10.43
C SER A 2 5.77 7.17 8.97
N GLN A 3 6.21 8.33 8.47
CA GLN A 3 6.01 8.71 7.08
C GLN A 3 7.00 7.92 6.21
N VAL A 4 6.55 6.80 5.64
CA VAL A 4 7.36 5.91 4.77
C VAL A 4 7.79 6.54 3.43
N GLY A 5 7.50 7.82 3.19
CA GLY A 5 7.87 8.53 1.97
C GLY A 5 9.24 9.21 2.00
N ARG A 6 9.85 9.38 3.18
CA ARG A 6 11.12 10.10 3.32
C ARG A 6 12.25 9.11 3.61
N ILE A 7 13.12 8.91 2.63
CA ILE A 7 14.36 8.15 2.82
C ILE A 7 15.38 9.02 3.54
N ALA A 8 16.24 8.39 4.34
CA ALA A 8 17.36 9.05 4.98
C ALA A 8 18.20 9.83 3.94
N PRO A 9 18.53 11.11 4.16
CA PRO A 9 19.21 11.95 3.17
C PRO A 9 20.46 11.31 2.56
N GLU A 10 21.23 10.57 3.36
CA GLU A 10 22.44 9.84 2.97
C GLU A 10 22.20 8.74 1.91
N LEU A 11 20.98 8.23 1.81
CA LEU A 11 20.59 7.22 0.81
C LEU A 11 19.90 7.86 -0.42
N SER A 12 19.54 9.15 -0.34
CA SER A 12 18.77 9.84 -1.39
C SER A 12 19.50 9.92 -2.74
N ALA A 13 20.84 10.02 -2.73
CA ALA A 13 21.66 10.09 -3.94
C ALA A 13 21.67 8.77 -4.76
N ARG A 14 21.38 7.64 -4.13
CA ARG A 14 21.29 6.32 -4.78
C ARG A 14 19.87 5.84 -5.00
N TRP A 15 18.91 6.42 -4.28
CA TRP A 15 17.50 6.05 -4.28
C TRP A 15 16.62 7.28 -4.52
N ASP A 16 16.84 7.91 -5.67
CA ASP A 16 15.91 8.92 -6.17
C ASP A 16 14.51 8.33 -6.42
N ARG A 17 13.54 9.21 -6.67
CA ARG A 17 12.14 8.80 -6.85
C ARG A 17 11.96 7.85 -8.04
N GLU A 18 12.62 8.12 -9.15
CA GLU A 18 12.47 7.35 -10.39
C GLU A 18 12.95 5.92 -10.21
N ARG A 19 14.14 5.75 -9.65
CA ARG A 19 14.71 4.44 -9.35
C ARG A 19 13.87 3.65 -8.36
N ARG A 20 13.30 4.30 -7.34
CA ARG A 20 12.39 3.64 -6.39
C ARG A 20 11.13 3.13 -7.07
N VAL A 21 10.50 3.95 -7.92
CA VAL A 21 9.32 3.54 -8.68
C VAL A 21 9.66 2.37 -9.60
N GLY A 22 10.77 2.44 -10.32
CA GLY A 22 11.22 1.36 -11.20
C GLY A 22 11.43 0.04 -10.46
N VAL A 23 12.07 0.06 -9.29
CA VAL A 23 12.24 -1.14 -8.46
C VAL A 23 10.91 -1.69 -7.97
N VAL A 24 10.00 -0.84 -7.48
CA VAL A 24 8.66 -1.29 -7.04
C VAL A 24 7.90 -1.95 -8.18
N ILE A 25 7.91 -1.36 -9.39
CA ILE A 25 7.25 -1.95 -10.57
C ILE A 25 7.89 -3.29 -10.92
N SER A 26 9.22 -3.40 -10.88
CA SER A 26 9.91 -4.67 -11.11
C SER A 26 9.50 -5.75 -10.11
N LEU A 27 9.36 -5.40 -8.83
CA LEU A 27 8.94 -6.34 -7.78
C LEU A 27 7.46 -6.72 -7.91
N LEU A 28 6.60 -5.82 -8.39
CA LEU A 28 5.18 -6.12 -8.67
C LEU A 28 5.02 -7.17 -9.78
N GLY A 29 5.97 -7.23 -10.73
CA GLY A 29 6.02 -8.26 -11.77
C GLY A 29 6.67 -9.57 -11.33
N ASP A 30 7.29 -9.62 -10.15
CA ASP A 30 7.98 -10.81 -9.64
C ASP A 30 6.98 -11.75 -8.95
N HIS A 31 6.67 -12.87 -9.60
CA HIS A 31 5.74 -13.87 -9.08
C HIS A 31 6.27 -14.65 -7.86
N HIS A 32 7.56 -14.54 -7.51
CA HIS A 32 8.12 -15.15 -6.30
C HIS A 32 7.79 -14.34 -5.05
N ILE A 33 7.37 -13.08 -5.19
CA ILE A 33 7.00 -12.23 -4.08
C ILE A 33 5.47 -12.09 -4.07
N PRO A 34 4.76 -12.67 -3.08
CA PRO A 34 3.30 -12.69 -3.07
C PRO A 34 2.70 -11.34 -2.61
N LEU A 35 3.05 -10.23 -3.28
CA LEU A 35 2.63 -8.87 -2.91
C LEU A 35 1.10 -8.71 -2.88
N GLY A 36 0.37 -9.46 -3.71
CA GLY A 36 -1.09 -9.48 -3.69
C GLY A 36 -1.69 -9.94 -2.35
N SER A 37 -0.96 -10.74 -1.56
CA SER A 37 -1.39 -11.18 -0.23
C SER A 37 -1.38 -10.07 0.82
N LEU A 38 -0.65 -8.97 0.57
CA LEU A 38 -0.64 -7.80 1.45
C LEU A 38 -1.99 -7.05 1.41
N VAL A 39 -2.76 -7.21 0.34
CA VAL A 39 -4.14 -6.72 0.25
C VAL A 39 -5.03 -7.59 1.12
N SER A 40 -5.01 -7.28 2.42
CA SER A 40 -5.79 -7.98 3.45
C SER A 40 -7.30 -7.89 3.25
N ARG A 41 -7.79 -6.86 2.53
CA ARG A 41 -9.21 -6.66 2.27
C ARG A 41 -9.47 -5.86 0.99
N ARG A 42 -10.46 -6.31 0.23
CA ARG A 42 -11.13 -5.55 -0.84
C ARG A 42 -12.55 -5.24 -0.40
N VAL A 43 -13.01 -4.00 -0.54
CA VAL A 43 -14.32 -3.55 -0.04
C VAL A 43 -14.96 -2.63 -1.07
N PRO A 44 -16.28 -2.68 -1.30
CA PRO A 44 -16.95 -1.68 -2.12
C PRO A 44 -16.70 -0.27 -1.56
N PHE A 45 -16.53 0.72 -2.44
CA PHE A 45 -16.28 2.09 -2.01
C PHE A 45 -17.40 2.66 -1.13
N GLY A 46 -18.66 2.21 -1.33
CA GLY A 46 -19.80 2.60 -0.49
C GLY A 46 -19.63 2.24 1.01
N GLU A 47 -18.75 1.28 1.34
CA GLU A 47 -18.46 0.90 2.72
C GLU A 47 -17.30 1.68 3.36
N ALA A 48 -16.68 2.61 2.63
CA ALA A 48 -15.52 3.37 3.09
C ALA A 48 -15.69 3.99 4.49
N PRO A 49 -16.83 4.63 4.85
CA PRO A 49 -17.01 5.17 6.20
C PRO A 49 -16.92 4.11 7.32
N GLY A 50 -17.38 2.88 7.06
CA GLY A 50 -17.25 1.76 7.99
C GLY A 50 -15.80 1.29 8.14
N VAL A 51 -15.10 1.19 7.02
CA VAL A 51 -13.69 0.78 6.97
C VAL A 51 -12.79 1.77 7.70
N TYR A 52 -12.97 3.08 7.51
CA TYR A 52 -12.19 4.08 8.24
C TYR A 52 -12.41 4.00 9.75
N ARG A 53 -13.66 3.81 10.22
CA ARG A 53 -13.95 3.60 11.65
C ARG A 53 -13.32 2.31 12.19
N MET A 54 -13.26 1.25 11.41
CA MET A 54 -12.58 0.00 11.79
C MET A 54 -11.08 0.21 11.94
N LEU A 55 -10.44 0.93 11.01
CA LEU A 55 -9.01 1.23 11.05
C LEU A 55 -8.65 2.14 12.23
N ASP A 56 -9.47 3.16 12.49
CA ASP A 56 -9.32 4.08 13.63
C ASP A 56 -9.36 3.35 14.98
N ARG A 57 -10.17 2.28 15.09
CA ARG A 57 -10.26 1.43 16.28
C ARG A 57 -9.11 0.43 16.43
N GLY A 58 -8.13 0.43 15.51
CA GLY A 58 -6.90 -0.34 15.65
C GLY A 58 -7.02 -1.82 15.27
N ASN A 59 -7.74 -2.16 14.19
CA ASN A 59 -7.82 -3.55 13.73
C ASN A 59 -6.43 -4.09 13.32
N HIS A 60 -5.84 -4.94 14.18
CA HIS A 60 -4.52 -5.54 13.99
C HIS A 60 -4.40 -6.48 12.77
N GLY A 61 -5.52 -6.91 12.17
CA GLY A 61 -5.51 -7.77 10.99
C GLY A 61 -5.49 -7.04 9.64
N ALA A 62 -5.62 -5.70 9.64
CA ALA A 62 -5.63 -4.92 8.41
C ALA A 62 -4.22 -4.44 8.05
N VAL A 63 -3.64 -5.00 6.99
CA VAL A 63 -2.33 -4.59 6.43
C VAL A 63 -2.54 -3.53 5.35
N GLN A 64 -3.26 -3.89 4.30
CA GLN A 64 -3.73 -2.97 3.27
C GLN A 64 -5.21 -3.27 2.95
N VAL A 65 -6.02 -2.21 2.94
CA VAL A 65 -7.42 -2.24 2.52
C VAL A 65 -7.52 -1.45 1.23
N VAL A 66 -8.13 -2.03 0.20
CA VAL A 66 -8.38 -1.33 -1.08
C VAL A 66 -9.88 -1.23 -1.34
N PHE A 67 -10.30 -0.12 -1.94
CA PHE A 67 -11.67 0.08 -2.34
C PHE A 67 -11.87 -0.34 -3.80
N ASP A 68 -12.92 -1.11 -4.03
CA ASP A 68 -13.44 -1.39 -5.36
C ASP A 68 -14.49 -0.33 -5.70
N TYR A 69 -14.35 0.28 -6.88
CA TYR A 69 -15.24 1.32 -7.37
C TYR A 69 -16.33 0.77 -8.30
N GLY A 70 -16.31 -0.54 -8.60
CA GLY A 70 -17.11 -1.15 -9.65
C GLY A 70 -16.70 -0.69 -11.05
N GLU A 71 -17.29 -1.31 -12.07
CA GLU A 71 -17.32 -0.71 -13.40
C GLU A 71 -18.35 0.42 -13.39
N GLY A 72 -17.93 1.63 -13.79
CA GLY A 72 -18.82 2.79 -13.94
C GLY A 72 -19.72 2.71 -15.16
#